data_AF-A0A1F4X3I3-F1
#
_entry.id   AF-A0A1F4X3I3-F1
#
_cell.length_a   1.000
_cell.length_b   1.000
_cell.length_c   1.000
_cell.angle_alpha   90.00
_cell.angle_beta   90.00
_cell.angle_gamma   90.00
#
_symmetry.space_group_name_H-M   'P 1'
#
loop_
_entity.id
_entity.type
_entity.pdbx_description
1 polymer ?
#
loop_
_entity_poly.entity_id
_entity_poly.type
_entity_poly.pdbx_seq_one_letter_code
_entity_poly.pdbx_strand_id
1 'polypeptide(L)' 'MIPIHFKEENCIYAKDQPEYQPLPAHKDETGIVVTCWQLTTEEKKVIAETGIIYISLLTFNLPLQPLSVTVENPL' A
#
# COMPACT_ATOMS: atom_id res chain seq x y z
N MET A 1 -8.68 -3.12 4.40
CA MET A 1 -7.47 -2.44 4.88
C MET A 1 -7.56 -1.02 4.36
N ILE A 2 -7.10 -0.05 5.13
CA ILE A 2 -7.12 1.37 4.73
C ILE A 2 -5.69 1.89 4.65
N PRO A 3 -5.35 2.70 3.64
CA PRO A 3 -4.05 3.34 3.63
C PRO A 3 -3.98 4.37 4.77
N ILE A 4 -2.83 4.48 5.41
CA ILE A 4 -2.62 5.41 6.53
C ILE A 4 -1.38 6.28 6.30
N HIS A 5 -1.42 7.48 6.84
CA HIS A 5 -0.23 8.34 6.94
C HIS A 5 0.81 7.70 7.88
N PHE A 6 2.09 7.86 7.56
CA PHE A 6 3.20 7.34 8.34
C PHE A 6 4.38 8.32 8.34
N LYS A 7 5.30 8.17 9.29
CA LYS A 7 6.33 9.17 9.61
C LYS A 7 7.21 9.55 8.40
N GLU A 8 7.58 8.57 7.58
CA GLU A 8 8.50 8.75 6.45
C GLU A 8 7.79 9.21 5.17
N GLU A 9 6.46 9.36 5.16
CA GLU A 9 5.70 9.82 4.00
C GLU A 9 6.24 11.14 3.41
N ASN A 10 6.34 11.20 2.08
CA ASN A 10 6.81 12.40 1.37
C ASN A 10 5.93 12.79 0.16
N CYS A 11 4.95 11.96 -0.20
CA CYS A 11 4.02 12.27 -1.28
C CYS A 11 2.66 11.59 -1.08
N ILE A 12 1.64 12.07 -1.79
CA ILE A 12 0.30 11.49 -1.81
C ILE A 12 -0.08 11.24 -3.27
N TYR A 13 -0.23 9.98 -3.65
CA TYR A 13 -0.73 9.61 -4.98
C TYR A 13 -2.24 9.86 -5.08
N ALA A 14 -2.70 10.19 -6.29
CA ALA A 14 -4.11 10.40 -6.61
C ALA A 14 -4.83 11.45 -5.73
N LYS A 15 -4.09 12.38 -5.12
CA LYS A 15 -4.63 13.40 -4.20
C LYS A 15 -5.81 14.19 -4.77
N ASP A 16 -5.73 14.55 -6.05
CA ASP A 16 -6.71 15.40 -6.73
C ASP A 16 -7.55 14.63 -7.77
N GLN A 17 -7.66 13.31 -7.63
CA GLN A 17 -8.43 12.44 -8.53
C GLN A 17 -9.67 11.89 -7.80
N PRO A 18 -10.88 12.41 -8.07
CA PRO A 18 -12.10 12.02 -7.35
C PRO A 18 -12.45 10.53 -7.43
N GLU A 19 -12.00 9.85 -8.49
CA GLU A 19 -12.27 8.44 -8.73
C GLU A 19 -11.42 7.51 -7.86
N TYR A 20 -10.37 8.04 -7.22
CA TYR A 20 -9.40 7.26 -6.46
C TYR A 20 -9.27 7.78 -5.02
N GLN A 21 -9.01 6.87 -4.10
CA GLN A 21 -8.65 7.26 -2.75
C GLN A 21 -7.22 7.80 -2.73
N PRO A 22 -6.96 8.96 -2.11
CA PRO A 22 -5.60 9.45 -1.91
C PRO A 22 -4.76 8.40 -1.20
N LEU A 23 -3.56 8.16 -1.71
CA LEU A 23 -2.65 7.13 -1.21
C LEU A 23 -1.38 7.78 -0.66
N PRO A 24 -1.29 7.97 0.66
CA PRO A 24 -0.08 8.40 1.33
C PRO A 24 1.07 7.43 1.06
N ALA A 25 2.23 7.96 0.67
CA ALA A 25 3.38 7.15 0.29
C ALA A 25 4.71 7.84 0.58
N HIS A 26 5.75 7.01 0.72
CA HIS A 26 7.13 7.42 0.58
C HIS A 26 7.61 6.99 -0.80
N LYS A 27 8.24 7.90 -1.53
CA LYS A 27 8.92 7.60 -2.79
C LYS A 27 10.36 8.08 -2.72
N ASP A 28 11.31 7.20 -3.04
CA ASP A 28 12.72 7.56 -3.11
C ASP A 28 13.19 7.89 -4.54
N GLU A 29 14.46 8.26 -4.68
CA GLU A 29 15.09 8.57 -5.97
C GLU A 29 15.27 7.33 -6.87
N THR A 30 15.25 6.12 -6.29
CA THR A 30 15.37 4.85 -7.03
C THR A 30 14.03 4.38 -7.61
N GLY A 31 12.93 5.01 -7.20
CA GLY A 31 11.57 4.69 -7.64
C GLY A 31 10.86 3.68 -6.75
N ILE A 32 11.42 3.31 -5.61
CA ILE A 32 10.73 2.50 -4.60
C ILE A 32 9.59 3.34 -4.03
N VAL A 33 8.40 2.74 -3.99
CA VAL A 33 7.21 3.32 -3.38
C VAL A 33 6.77 2.47 -2.20
N VAL A 34 6.74 3.06 -1.02
CA VAL A 34 6.27 2.41 0.21
C VAL A 34 4.94 3.02 0.62
N THR A 35 3.98 2.15 0.90
CA THR A 35 2.64 2.50 1.41
C THR A 35 2.38 1.73 2.68
N CYS A 36 1.68 2.35 3.64
CA CYS A 36 1.35 1.74 4.91
C CYS A 36 -0.16 1.49 4.99
N TRP A 37 -0.55 0.32 5.49
CA TRP A 37 -1.93 -0.12 5.51
C TRP A 37 -2.33 -0.61 6.90
N GLN A 38 -3.44 -0.10 7.40
CA GLN A 38 -4.05 -0.60 8.63
C GLN A 38 -5.12 -1.63 8.29
N LEU A 39 -4.93 -2.85 8.79
CA LEU A 39 -5.98 -3.87 8.79
C LEU A 39 -7.09 -3.48 9.77
N THR A 40 -8.34 -3.71 9.37
CA THR A 40 -9.51 -3.66 10.26
C THR A 40 -9.49 -4.83 11.25
N THR A 41 -10.32 -4.76 12.30
CA THR A 41 -10.41 -5.83 13.31
C THR A 41 -10.87 -7.15 12.67
N GLU A 42 -11.79 -7.08 11.72
CA GLU A 42 -12.33 -8.22 10.98
C GLU A 42 -11.24 -8.84 10.09
N GLU A 43 -10.49 -8.02 9.36
CA GLU A 43 -9.39 -8.50 8.50
C GLU A 43 -8.24 -9.09 9.29
N LYS A 44 -7.92 -8.52 10.46
CA LYS A 44 -6.92 -9.12 11.38
C LYS A 44 -7.31 -10.54 11.77
N LYS A 45 -8.59 -10.82 12.03
CA LYS A 45 -9.07 -12.18 12.34
C LYS A 45 -8.89 -13.11 11.14
N VAL A 46 -9.34 -12.70 9.95
CA VAL A 46 -9.20 -13.51 8.73
C VAL A 46 -7.74 -13.80 8.42
N ILE A 47 -6.84 -12.82 8.54
CA ILE A 47 -5.41 -13.01 8.30
C ILE A 47 -4.77 -13.88 9.40
N ALA A 48 -5.14 -13.71 10.66
CA ALA A 48 -4.64 -14.56 11.73
C ALA A 48 -5.06 -16.04 11.56
N GLU A 49 -6.24 -16.28 11.02
CA GLU A 49 -6.76 -17.63 10.74
C GLU A 49 -6.16 -18.25 9.47
N THR A 50 -5.99 -17.46 8.41
CA THR A 50 -5.64 -17.98 7.07
C THR A 50 -4.18 -17.76 6.68
N GLY A 51 -3.55 -16.71 7.18
CA GLY A 51 -2.25 -16.23 6.73
C GLY A 51 -2.24 -15.68 5.30
N ILE A 52 -3.40 -15.43 4.69
CA ILE A 52 -3.52 -15.11 3.26
C ILE A 52 -3.82 -13.62 3.06
N ILE A 53 -3.09 -13.00 2.12
CA ILE A 53 -3.35 -11.65 1.62
C ILE A 53 -3.46 -11.74 0.09
N TYR A 54 -4.54 -11.20 -0.46
CA TYR A 54 -4.71 -11.03 -1.90
C TYR A 54 -4.38 -9.59 -2.28
N ILE A 55 -3.57 -9.41 -3.32
CA ILE A 55 -3.17 -8.10 -3.83
C ILE A 55 -3.57 -8.00 -5.29
N SER A 56 -4.39 -6.99 -5.60
CA SER A 56 -4.77 -6.64 -6.97
C SER A 56 -4.20 -5.27 -7.30
N LEU A 57 -3.37 -5.21 -8.34
CA LEU A 57 -2.72 -3.98 -8.80
C LEU A 57 -3.25 -3.60 -10.18
N LEU A 58 -3.63 -2.34 -10.34
CA LEU A 58 -3.95 -1.80 -11.67
C LEU A 58 -2.64 -1.51 -12.39
N THR A 59 -2.15 -2.47 -13.17
CA THR A 59 -0.96 -2.27 -14.01
C THR A 59 -1.27 -1.49 -15.29
N PHE A 60 -2.55 -1.26 -15.60
CA PHE A 60 -3.01 -0.64 -16.85
C PHE A 60 -2.43 -1.32 -18.10
N ASN A 61 -2.32 -2.65 -18.07
CA ASN A 61 -1.70 -3.48 -19.11
C ASN A 61 -0.22 -3.17 -19.38
N LEU A 62 0.46 -2.47 -18.46
CA LEU A 62 1.92 -2.32 -18.45
C LEU A 62 2.57 -3.46 -17.66
N PRO A 63 3.89 -3.68 -17.82
CA PRO A 63 4.62 -4.68 -17.04
C PRO A 63 4.47 -4.46 -15.53
N LEU A 64 4.20 -5.56 -14.81
CA LEU A 64 4.12 -5.58 -13.36
C LEU A 64 5.47 -5.14 -12.76
N GLN A 65 5.41 -4.21 -11.81
CA GLN A 65 6.58 -3.81 -11.03
C GLN A 65 6.86 -4.84 -9.92
N PRO A 66 8.13 -5.07 -9.52
CA PRO A 66 8.44 -5.91 -8.37
C PRO A 66 7.71 -5.46 -7.11
N LEU A 67 7.17 -6.42 -6.35
CA LEU A 67 6.38 -6.17 -5.15
C LEU A 67 7.02 -6.83 -3.93
N SER A 68 7.16 -6.05 -2.85
CA SER A 68 7.52 -6.55 -1.52
C SER A 68 6.36 -6.25 -0.57
N VAL A 69 5.93 -7.26 0.20
CA VAL A 69 4.85 -7.16 1.18
C VAL A 69 5.43 -7.58 2.53
N THR A 70 5.43 -6.67 3.48
CA THR A 70 6.04 -6.88 4.80
C THR A 70 5.17 -6.28 5.91
N VAL A 71 5.32 -6.82 7.12
CA VAL A 71 4.69 -6.31 8.35
C VAL A 71 5.59 -5.34 9.12
N GLU A 72 6.86 -5.21 8.70
CA GLU A 72 7.84 -4.28 9.27
C GLU A 72 7.99 -3.05 8.37
N ASN A 73 8.37 -1.90 8.94
CA ASN A 73 8.66 -0.71 8.13
C ASN A 73 9.92 -0.95 7.29
N PRO A 74 9.86 -0.92 5.95
CA PRO A 74 11.01 -1.20 5.09
C PRO A 74 11.91 0.03 4.81
N LEU A 75 11.61 1.18 5.41
CA LEU A 75 12.33 2.46 5.23
C LEU A 75 13.35 2.72 6.34
#